data_AF-A0A936VX06-F1
#
_entry.id   AF-A0A936VX06-F1
#
_cell.length_a   1.000
_cell.length_b   1.000
_cell.length_c   1.000
_cell.angle_alpha   90.00
_cell.angle_beta   90.00
_cell.angle_gamma   90.00
#
_symmetry.space_group_name_H-M   'P 1'
#
loop_
_entity.id
_entity.type
_entity.pdbx_description
1 polymer ?
#
loop_
_entity_poly.entity_id
_entity_poly.type
_entity_poly.pdbx_seq_one_letter_code
_entity_poly.pdbx_strand_id
1 'polypeptide(L)'
;MKRYITLYLDVAPKTFEEMHRNLKNKDWEQLRINAHSLKPQADFMGVSSLKEALIKIEEAVRSNNVDILESLYNSAHKIATDSEVKLTEMLVQF
;
A
#
# COMPACT_ATOMS: atom_id res chain seq x y z
N MET A 1 -18.00 -2.41 -10.13
CA MET A 1 -16.74 -3.01 -9.65
C MET A 1 -15.57 -2.79 -10.62
N LYS A 2 -15.65 -3.21 -11.90
CA LYS A 2 -14.55 -3.07 -12.89
C LYS A 2 -13.82 -1.72 -12.86
N ARG A 3 -14.55 -0.60 -13.00
CA ARG A 3 -13.99 0.77 -12.98
C ARG A 3 -13.12 1.05 -11.75
N TYR A 4 -13.54 0.60 -10.58
CA TYR A 4 -12.81 0.85 -9.34
C TYR A 4 -11.58 -0.04 -9.19
N ILE A 5 -11.65 -1.30 -9.67
CA ILE A 5 -10.47 -2.16 -9.75
C ILE A 5 -9.44 -1.55 -10.71
N THR A 6 -9.88 -1.09 -11.89
CA THR A 6 -8.98 -0.41 -12.85
C THR A 6 -8.32 0.83 -12.24
N LEU A 7 -9.06 1.66 -11.51
CA LEU A 7 -8.50 2.83 -10.84
C LEU A 7 -7.47 2.43 -9.77
N TYR A 8 -7.78 1.42 -8.96
CA TYR A 8 -6.86 0.91 -7.94
C TYR A 8 -5.56 0.39 -8.59
N LEU A 9 -5.66 -0.41 -9.64
CA LEU A 9 -4.51 -0.97 -10.37
C LEU A 9 -3.66 0.09 -11.08
N ASP A 10 -4.19 1.28 -11.35
CA ASP A 10 -3.41 2.40 -11.91
C ASP A 10 -2.72 3.24 -10.82
N VAL A 11 -3.35 3.39 -9.66
CA VAL A 11 -2.90 4.31 -8.59
C VAL A 11 -2.01 3.63 -7.56
N ALA A 12 -2.35 2.42 -7.12
CA ALA A 12 -1.66 1.74 -6.03
C ALA A 12 -0.17 1.47 -6.35
N PRO A 13 0.21 0.95 -7.54
CA PRO A 13 1.61 0.72 -7.87
C PRO A 13 2.47 2.00 -7.82
N LYS A 14 1.98 3.09 -8.41
CA LYS A 14 2.66 4.40 -8.42
C LYS A 14 2.87 4.94 -7.01
N THR A 15 1.87 4.74 -6.14
CA THR A 15 1.95 5.15 -4.74
C THR A 15 2.97 4.31 -3.96
N PHE A 16 3.08 3.01 -4.26
CA PHE A 16 4.11 2.16 -3.67
C PHE A 16 5.53 2.54 -4.12
N GLU A 17 5.71 2.94 -5.39
CA GLU A 17 6.98 3.51 -5.85
C GLU A 17 7.35 4.80 -5.11
N GLU A 18 6.38 5.69 -4.85
CA GLU A 18 6.57 6.88 -4.01
C GLU A 18 6.97 6.50 -2.59
N MET A 19 6.26 5.56 -1.98
CA MET A 19 6.59 5.06 -0.64
C MET A 19 8.02 4.52 -0.57
N HIS A 20 8.47 3.77 -1.59
CA HIS A 20 9.85 3.28 -1.65
C HIS A 20 10.87 4.43 -1.72
N ARG A 21 10.61 5.45 -2.54
CA ARG A 21 11.47 6.64 -2.61
C ARG A 21 11.54 7.37 -1.27
N ASN A 22 10.40 7.58 -0.62
CA ASN A 22 10.31 8.24 0.68
C ASN A 22 11.02 7.43 1.76
N LEU A 23 10.90 6.10 1.73
CA LEU A 23 11.64 5.20 2.61
C LEU A 23 13.16 5.37 2.45
N LYS A 24 13.68 5.40 1.22
CA LYS A 24 15.12 5.56 0.96
C LYS A 24 15.63 6.97 1.29
N ASN A 25 14.81 7.99 1.07
CA ASN A 25 15.13 9.39 1.38
C ASN A 25 14.93 9.75 2.85
N LYS A 26 14.42 8.82 3.67
CA LYS A 26 14.06 9.05 5.06
C LYS A 26 12.97 10.11 5.27
N ASP A 27 12.10 10.27 4.27
CA ASP A 27 10.93 11.13 4.34
C ASP A 27 9.76 10.38 4.99
N TRP A 28 9.81 10.28 6.31
CA TRP A 28 8.87 9.47 7.09
C TRP A 28 7.45 10.01 7.06
N GLU A 29 7.30 11.34 7.02
CA GLU A 29 5.97 11.95 6.98
C GLU A 29 5.32 11.71 5.63
N GLN A 30 6.06 11.84 4.52
CA GLN A 30 5.51 11.54 3.21
C GLN A 30 5.21 10.04 3.05
N LEU A 31 6.08 9.15 3.57
CA LEU A 31 5.80 7.70 3.63
C LEU A 31 4.48 7.41 4.37
N ARG A 32 4.26 8.07 5.51
CA ARG A 32 3.02 7.95 6.31
C ARG A 32 1.79 8.45 5.55
N ILE A 33 1.91 9.59 4.86
CA ILE A 33 0.83 10.18 4.06
C ILE A 33 0.44 9.23 2.92
N ASN A 34 1.42 8.67 2.19
CA ASN A 34 1.14 7.69 1.16
C ASN A 34 0.46 6.43 1.73
N ALA A 35 0.95 5.88 2.85
CA ALA A 35 0.33 4.73 3.50
C ALA A 35 -1.13 5.01 3.90
N HIS A 36 -1.38 6.20 4.47
CA HIS A 36 -2.71 6.67 4.83
C HIS A 36 -3.66 6.73 3.62
N SER A 37 -3.17 7.25 2.48
CA SER A 37 -3.96 7.37 1.25
C SER A 37 -4.35 6.04 0.62
N LEU A 38 -3.52 5.00 0.79
CA LEU A 38 -3.78 3.65 0.28
C LEU A 38 -4.73 2.85 1.16
N LYS A 39 -4.76 3.12 2.47
CA LYS A 39 -5.60 2.40 3.44
C LYS A 39 -7.09 2.28 3.05
N PRO A 40 -7.81 3.37 2.69
CA PRO A 40 -9.21 3.26 2.27
C PRO A 40 -9.37 2.52 0.94
N GLN A 41 -8.36 2.55 0.07
CA GLN A 41 -8.40 1.84 -1.21
C GLN A 41 -8.23 0.33 -1.01
N ALA A 42 -7.29 -0.07 -0.14
CA ALA A 42 -7.11 -1.46 0.27
C ALA A 42 -8.37 -2.02 0.94
N ASP A 43 -9.01 -1.24 1.81
CA ASP A 43 -10.28 -1.59 2.45
C ASP A 43 -11.40 -1.78 1.43
N PHE A 44 -11.52 -0.85 0.48
CA PHE A 44 -12.52 -0.89 -0.59
C PHE A 44 -12.32 -2.08 -1.55
N MET A 45 -11.07 -2.49 -1.78
CA MET A 45 -10.74 -3.71 -2.53
C MET A 45 -10.89 -5.00 -1.72
N GLY A 46 -11.20 -4.91 -0.42
CA GLY A 46 -11.33 -6.07 0.47
C GLY A 46 -10.00 -6.72 0.86
N VAL A 47 -8.87 -5.99 0.74
CA VAL A 47 -7.54 -6.48 1.07
C VAL A 47 -7.19 -6.07 2.52
N SER A 48 -7.87 -6.69 3.48
CA SER A 48 -7.74 -6.34 4.91
C SER A 48 -6.30 -6.45 5.44
N SER A 49 -5.54 -7.44 4.98
CA SER A 49 -4.14 -7.62 5.36
C SER A 49 -3.25 -6.46 4.89
N LEU A 50 -3.54 -5.89 3.72
CA LEU A 50 -2.83 -4.71 3.22
C LEU A 50 -3.19 -3.47 4.05
N LYS A 51 -4.48 -3.28 4.35
CA LYS A 51 -4.96 -2.22 5.23
C LYS A 51 -4.22 -2.24 6.58
N GLU A 52 -4.12 -3.42 7.20
CA GLU A 52 -3.40 -3.60 8.47
C GLU A 52 -1.90 -3.29 8.35
N ALA A 53 -1.26 -3.72 7.27
CA ALA A 53 0.15 -3.43 7.03
C ALA A 53 0.40 -1.91 6.88
N LEU A 54 -0.48 -1.21 6.17
CA LEU A 54 -0.41 0.26 6.01
C LEU A 54 -0.62 0.99 7.35
N ILE A 55 -1.53 0.51 8.20
CA ILE A 55 -1.72 1.04 9.57
C ILE A 55 -0.43 0.88 10.38
N LYS A 56 0.22 -0.28 10.32
CA LYS A 56 1.49 -0.51 11.04
C LYS A 56 2.59 0.44 10.59
N ILE A 57 2.66 0.77 9.29
CA ILE A 57 3.58 1.80 8.79
C ILE A 57 3.24 3.16 9.41
N GLU A 58 1.96 3.55 9.44
CA GLU A 58 1.55 4.82 10.05
C GLU A 58 1.92 4.90 11.55
N GLU A 59 1.69 3.82 12.29
CA GLU A 59 1.98 3.72 13.73
C GLU A 59 3.48 3.74 14.02
N ALA A 60 4.29 3.05 13.20
CA ALA A 60 5.74 3.04 13.31
C ALA A 60 6.32 4.46 13.11
N VAL A 61 5.84 5.20 12.11
CA VAL A 61 6.23 6.61 11.91
C VAL A 61 5.82 7.46 13.11
N ARG A 62 4.57 7.37 13.57
CA ARG A 62 4.08 8.17 14.72
C ARG A 62 4.83 7.89 16.01
N SER A 63 5.27 6.65 16.21
CA SER A 63 6.00 6.21 17.39
C SER A 63 7.52 6.39 17.25
N ASN A 64 7.98 6.99 16.15
CA ASN A 64 9.40 7.13 15.80
C ASN A 64 10.18 5.81 15.78
N ASN A 65 9.50 4.69 15.51
CA ASN A 65 10.09 3.37 15.38
C ASN A 65 10.47 3.12 13.91
N VAL A 66 11.45 3.88 13.43
CA VAL A 66 11.81 3.92 12.01
C VAL A 66 12.58 2.68 11.53
N ASP A 67 13.22 1.96 12.45
CA ASP A 67 14.08 0.80 12.13
C ASP A 67 13.29 -0.37 11.52
N ILE A 68 11.99 -0.46 11.81
CA ILE A 68 11.12 -1.53 11.29
C ILE A 68 10.43 -1.15 9.96
N LEU A 69 10.54 0.10 9.50
CA LEU A 69 9.78 0.59 8.35
C LEU A 69 10.11 -0.14 7.05
N GLU A 70 11.37 -0.54 6.84
CA GLU A 70 11.76 -1.28 5.64
C GLU A 70 11.11 -2.68 5.60
N SER A 71 11.06 -3.36 6.75
CA SER A 71 10.39 -4.67 6.86
C SER A 71 8.87 -4.55 6.66
N LEU A 72 8.25 -3.54 7.28
CA LEU A 72 6.82 -3.27 7.10
C LEU A 72 6.47 -2.89 5.66
N TYR A 73 7.29 -2.04 5.03
CA TYR A 73 7.14 -1.68 3.61
C TYR A 73 7.21 -2.92 2.71
N ASN A 74 8.24 -3.77 2.88
CA ASN A 74 8.40 -4.98 2.06
C ASN A 74 7.22 -5.94 2.22
N SER A 75 6.69 -6.05 3.44
CA SER A 75 5.50 -6.86 3.73
C SER A 75 4.24 -6.29 3.04
N ALA A 76 4.02 -4.98 3.16
CA ALA A 76 2.89 -4.30 2.53
C ALA A 76 2.95 -4.39 0.99
N HIS A 77 4.13 -4.15 0.42
CA HIS A 77 4.38 -4.20 -1.02
C HIS A 77 4.12 -5.61 -1.58
N LYS A 78 4.59 -6.66 -0.90
CA LYS A 78 4.30 -8.04 -1.30
C LYS A 78 2.80 -8.33 -1.33
N ILE A 79 2.06 -7.93 -0.27
CA ILE A 79 0.61 -8.13 -0.23
C ILE A 79 -0.09 -7.36 -1.36
N ALA A 80 0.35 -6.12 -1.64
CA ALA A 80 -0.17 -5.31 -2.72
C ALA A 80 0.02 -6.01 -4.07
N THR A 81 1.24 -6.42 -4.42
CA THR A 81 1.53 -7.14 -5.67
C THR A 81 0.71 -8.44 -5.79
N ASP A 82 0.63 -9.24 -4.73
CA ASP A 82 -0.15 -10.47 -4.72
C ASP A 82 -1.66 -10.19 -4.93
N SER A 83 -2.17 -9.08 -4.39
CA SER A 83 -3.57 -8.66 -4.58
C SER A 83 -3.84 -8.12 -5.97
N GLU A 84 -2.89 -7.39 -6.56
CA GLU A 84 -3.00 -6.82 -7.91
C GLU A 84 -3.11 -7.91 -8.98
N VAL A 85 -2.36 -9.01 -8.84
CA VAL A 85 -2.48 -10.18 -9.72
C VAL A 85 -3.90 -10.73 -9.68
N LYS A 86 -4.45 -10.98 -8.48
CA LYS A 86 -5.82 -11.51 -8.32
C LYS A 86 -6.88 -10.56 -8.88
N LEU A 87 -6.74 -9.26 -8.61
CA LEU A 87 -7.65 -8.23 -9.11
C LEU A 87 -7.61 -8.12 -10.64
N THR A 88 -6.44 -8.30 -11.24
CA THR A 88 -6.26 -8.36 -12.70
C THR A 88 -6.92 -9.59 -13.30
N GLU A 89 -6.76 -10.77 -12.69
CA GLU A 89 -7.45 -12.00 -13.10
C GLU A 89 -8.98 -11.83 -13.05
N MET A 90 -9.50 -11.21 -11.99
CA MET A 90 -10.92 -10.89 -11.86
C MET A 90 -11.39 -9.95 -12.99
N LEU A 91 -10.59 -8.96 -13.40
CA LEU A 91 -10.91 -8.06 -14.51
C LEU A 91 -11.04 -8.76 -15.87
N VAL A 92 -10.28 -9.83 -16.09
CA VAL A 92 -10.31 -10.59 -17.36
C VAL A 92 -11.54 -11.51 -17.44
N GLN A 93 -12.06 -11.97 -16.31
CA GLN A 93 -13.25 -12.83 -16.23
C GLN A 93 -14.57 -12.08 -16.44
N PHE A 94 -14.48 -10.77 -16.64
CA PHE A 94 -15.55 -9.79 -16.53
C PHE A 94 -15.97 -9.31 -17.91
#